data_AF-A0A4Q2D1Q6-F1
#
_entry.id   AF-A0A4Q2D1Q6-F1
#
_cell.length_a   1.000
_cell.length_b   1.000
_cell.length_c   1.000
_cell.angle_alpha   90.00
_cell.angle_beta   90.00
_cell.angle_gamma   90.00
#
_symmetry.space_group_name_H-M   'P 1'
#
loop_
_entity.id
_entity.type
_entity.pdbx_description
1 polymer ?
#
loop_
_entity_poly.entity_id
_entity_poly.type
_entity_poly.pdbx_seq_one_letter_code
_entity_poly.pdbx_strand_id
1 'polypeptide(L)'
;MPAYSTIVNTLKVLGKHSKTLIADHARDPEKNGFIVFDNVQNYLRVRDHRFGRANTMNIGLAGTYCELPGVEAGALSFSEKKAQLALNKRASLTTERLLNMLDQQHLDEVFKLHWMRVLVHYVPQLSTWKAHVSELFCGRTAKLRLDNKPTEVHPLSSCGKNETVTTELKETLLDFLGQLGVLEEQFQDKCVVAAGDGLTFQRLLEVQRYLQFHPTNIESLAHLEPVLALWHTEWTDLSRIFELFWDSPTSLDPSSLGHSAGKIGRTNMPNLKKVDYYPSAELMYLVLEVRMLDCWSNYFQCPSGDIFGYFASLEAQNKLPDIQKLEEIAGKLHLAFSTTDAAYSALYDTTVKSPWTDMVPLGSPWTVTPNAPSDPALHILWFNPPKIFNISP
;
A
#
# COMPACT_ATOMS: atom_id res chain seq x y z
N MET A 1 7.22 39.04 -18.66
CA MET A 1 6.24 38.01 -18.30
C MET A 1 5.15 37.98 -19.36
N PRO A 2 4.75 36.82 -19.89
CA PRO A 2 3.63 36.73 -20.82
C PRO A 2 2.34 37.25 -20.17
N ALA A 3 1.46 37.85 -20.98
CA ALA A 3 0.18 38.37 -20.48
C ALA A 3 -0.68 37.21 -19.94
N TYR A 4 -1.40 37.46 -18.84
CA TYR A 4 -2.29 36.47 -18.22
C TYR A 4 -3.27 35.85 -19.24
N SER A 5 -3.84 36.68 -20.13
CA SER A 5 -4.73 36.23 -21.21
C SER A 5 -4.04 35.25 -22.17
N THR A 6 -2.78 35.50 -22.53
CA THR A 6 -1.98 34.59 -23.37
C THR A 6 -1.75 33.25 -22.68
N ILE A 7 -1.38 33.25 -21.39
CA ILE A 7 -1.19 32.03 -20.61
C ILE A 7 -2.50 31.23 -20.55
N VAL A 8 -3.62 31.87 -20.18
CA VAL A 8 -4.93 31.23 -20.09
C VAL A 8 -5.38 30.66 -21.44
N ASN A 9 -5.21 31.40 -22.53
CA ASN A 9 -5.57 30.92 -23.86
C ASN A 9 -4.70 29.75 -24.30
N THR A 10 -3.40 29.77 -23.98
CA THR A 10 -2.49 28.66 -24.25
C THR A 10 -2.93 27.41 -23.48
N LEU A 11 -3.23 27.53 -22.19
CA LEU A 11 -3.72 26.41 -21.37
C LEU A 11 -5.04 25.84 -21.90
N LYS A 12 -5.95 26.69 -22.40
CA LYS A 12 -7.20 26.23 -23.04
C LYS A 12 -6.93 25.43 -24.32
N VAL A 13 -5.97 25.86 -25.15
CA VAL A 13 -5.59 25.14 -26.36
C VAL A 13 -4.94 23.81 -26.02
N LEU A 14 -4.03 23.80 -25.04
CA LEU A 14 -3.40 22.57 -24.54
C LEU A 14 -4.45 21.60 -23.97
N GLY A 15 -5.40 22.09 -23.16
CA GLY A 15 -6.49 21.26 -22.63
C GLY A 15 -7.39 20.67 -23.73
N LYS A 16 -7.68 21.43 -24.80
CA LYS A 16 -8.40 20.90 -25.96
C LYS A 16 -7.60 19.80 -26.67
N HIS A 17 -6.30 20.01 -26.85
CA HIS A 17 -5.42 19.02 -27.47
C HIS A 17 -5.33 17.73 -26.64
N SER A 18 -5.12 17.85 -25.32
CA SER A 18 -5.12 16.72 -24.39
C SER A 18 -6.45 15.96 -24.44
N LYS A 19 -7.59 16.66 -24.47
CA LYS A 19 -8.90 15.99 -24.60
C LYS A 19 -9.00 15.14 -25.86
N THR A 20 -8.49 15.63 -27.00
CA THR A 20 -8.46 14.86 -28.24
C THR A 20 -7.57 13.63 -28.11
N LEU A 21 -6.35 13.78 -27.58
CA LEU A 21 -5.43 12.64 -27.38
C LEU A 21 -6.04 11.56 -26.48
N ILE A 22 -6.66 11.96 -25.37
CA ILE A 22 -7.32 11.03 -24.43
C ILE A 22 -8.46 10.28 -25.12
N ALA A 23 -9.31 10.98 -25.87
CA ALA A 23 -10.42 10.36 -26.57
C ALA A 23 -9.95 9.39 -27.67
N ASP A 24 -8.90 9.76 -28.42
CA ASP A 24 -8.30 8.90 -29.44
C ASP A 24 -7.67 7.64 -28.81
N HIS A 25 -6.98 7.79 -27.68
CA HIS A 25 -6.41 6.69 -26.93
C HIS A 25 -7.50 5.77 -26.35
N ALA A 26 -8.51 6.33 -25.69
CA ALA A 26 -9.56 5.54 -25.04
C ALA A 26 -10.43 4.76 -26.03
N ARG A 27 -10.63 5.30 -27.23
CA ARG A 27 -11.36 4.66 -28.34
C ARG A 27 -10.54 3.63 -29.12
N ASP A 28 -9.24 3.57 -28.91
CA ASP A 28 -8.41 2.55 -29.55
C ASP A 28 -8.67 1.19 -28.86
N PRO A 29 -9.18 0.16 -29.59
CA PRO A 29 -9.44 -1.14 -29.00
C PRO A 29 -8.16 -1.86 -28.54
N GLU A 30 -7.01 -1.48 -29.08
CA GLU A 30 -5.71 -2.10 -28.76
C GLU A 30 -5.02 -1.44 -27.57
N LYS A 31 -5.50 -0.27 -27.12
CA LYS A 31 -4.90 0.46 -26.01
C LYS A 31 -5.76 0.37 -24.77
N ASN A 32 -5.15 0.32 -23.59
CA ASN A 32 -5.87 0.22 -22.32
C ASN A 32 -5.50 1.39 -21.40
N GLY A 33 -6.42 1.74 -20.50
CA GLY A 33 -6.17 2.77 -19.52
C GLY A 33 -7.21 2.73 -18.40
N PHE A 34 -6.97 3.51 -17.37
CA PHE A 34 -7.84 3.62 -16.21
C PHE A 34 -7.95 5.06 -15.75
N ILE A 35 -9.03 5.36 -15.04
CA ILE A 35 -9.24 6.65 -14.42
C ILE A 35 -8.85 6.53 -12.95
N VAL A 36 -8.02 7.43 -12.46
CA VAL A 36 -7.87 7.69 -11.01
C VAL A 36 -8.50 9.04 -10.72
N PHE A 37 -9.35 9.13 -9.72
CA PHE A 37 -9.89 10.42 -9.30
C PHE A 37 -10.00 10.50 -7.79
N ASP A 38 -9.92 11.72 -7.29
CA ASP A 38 -9.96 12.02 -5.86
C ASP A 38 -10.62 13.40 -5.65
N ASN A 39 -11.01 13.65 -4.41
CA ASN A 39 -11.53 14.92 -3.96
C ASN A 39 -10.43 15.99 -3.94
N VAL A 40 -10.70 17.12 -4.59
CA VAL A 40 -9.85 18.30 -4.53
C VAL A 40 -10.49 19.34 -3.61
N GLN A 41 -9.78 19.65 -2.53
CA GLN A 41 -10.22 20.62 -1.53
C GLN A 41 -9.26 21.82 -1.50
N ASN A 42 -9.81 23.02 -1.60
CA ASN A 42 -9.04 24.24 -1.46
C ASN A 42 -9.77 25.25 -0.57
N TYR A 43 -9.08 25.82 0.40
CA TYR A 43 -9.63 26.92 1.18
C TYR A 43 -9.46 28.24 0.44
N LEU A 44 -10.57 28.88 0.09
CA LEU A 44 -10.59 30.32 -0.17
C LEU A 44 -10.35 31.04 1.16
N ARG A 45 -9.06 31.28 1.43
CA ARG A 45 -8.61 31.95 2.64
C ARG A 45 -8.95 33.44 2.57
N VAL A 46 -9.77 33.89 3.49
CA VAL A 46 -10.00 35.31 3.73
C VAL A 46 -8.75 35.86 4.41
N ARG A 47 -8.02 36.76 3.74
CA ARG A 47 -6.82 37.41 4.31
C ARG A 47 -7.14 38.56 5.27
N ASP A 48 -8.32 39.15 5.15
CA ASP A 48 -8.81 40.25 5.99
C ASP A 48 -9.97 39.74 6.86
N HIS A 49 -9.64 39.33 8.08
CA HIS A 49 -10.59 38.80 9.05
C HIS A 49 -11.50 39.91 9.57
N ARG A 50 -12.75 39.94 9.08
CA ARG A 50 -13.81 40.82 9.56
C ARG A 50 -15.01 40.00 10.01
N PHE A 51 -15.86 40.58 10.86
CA PHE A 51 -17.14 39.98 11.22
C PHE A 51 -17.91 39.57 9.95
N GLY A 52 -18.34 38.31 9.89
CA GLY A 52 -19.05 37.73 8.75
C GLY A 52 -18.19 37.22 7.60
N ARG A 53 -16.84 37.36 7.63
CA ARG A 53 -15.96 36.76 6.63
C ARG A 53 -15.26 35.53 7.18
N ALA A 54 -15.67 34.36 6.71
CA ALA A 54 -15.07 33.07 7.04
C ALA A 54 -14.35 32.48 5.83
N ASN A 55 -13.34 31.65 6.09
CA ASN A 55 -12.74 30.83 5.04
C ASN A 55 -13.82 29.90 4.46
N THR A 56 -13.90 29.82 3.13
CA THR A 56 -14.80 28.90 2.44
C THR A 56 -13.98 27.74 1.89
N MET A 57 -14.41 26.51 2.16
CA MET A 57 -13.83 25.34 1.53
C MET A 57 -14.49 25.15 0.17
N ASN A 58 -13.71 25.23 -0.90
CA ASN A 58 -14.10 24.77 -2.21
C ASN A 58 -13.84 23.27 -2.29
N ILE A 59 -14.86 22.51 -2.66
CA ILE A 59 -14.82 21.07 -2.84
C ILE A 59 -15.07 20.79 -4.32
N GLY A 60 -14.36 19.83 -4.88
CA GLY A 60 -14.56 19.36 -6.23
C GLY A 60 -13.97 17.97 -6.42
N LEU A 61 -14.08 17.46 -7.64
CA LEU A 61 -13.45 16.21 -8.06
C LEU A 61 -12.48 16.50 -9.20
N ALA A 62 -11.32 15.85 -9.17
CA ALA A 62 -10.37 15.87 -10.26
C ALA A 62 -10.01 14.43 -10.64
N GLY A 63 -10.05 14.14 -11.93
CA GLY A 63 -9.68 12.85 -12.49
C GLY A 63 -8.40 12.94 -13.32
N THR A 64 -7.70 11.83 -13.42
CA THR A 64 -6.56 11.61 -14.30
C THR A 64 -6.78 10.30 -15.04
N TYR A 65 -6.67 10.33 -16.36
CA TYR A 65 -6.61 9.13 -17.17
C TYR A 65 -5.15 8.68 -17.27
N CYS A 66 -4.89 7.42 -16.93
CA CYS A 66 -3.57 6.82 -16.93
C CYS A 66 -3.54 5.71 -17.98
N GLU A 67 -2.55 5.74 -18.86
CA GLU A 67 -2.36 4.69 -19.87
C GLU A 67 -1.85 3.40 -19.21
N LEU A 68 -2.24 2.25 -19.76
CA LEU A 68 -1.79 0.93 -19.32
C LEU A 68 -1.01 0.25 -20.46
N PRO A 69 0.26 0.64 -20.67
CA PRO A 69 1.10 0.00 -21.67
C PRO A 69 1.31 -1.48 -21.32
N GLY A 70 1.36 -2.34 -22.33
CA GLY A 70 1.62 -3.78 -22.16
C GLY A 70 0.43 -4.62 -21.70
N VAL A 71 -0.74 -4.01 -21.48
CA VAL A 71 -1.98 -4.76 -21.24
C VAL A 71 -2.56 -5.20 -22.57
N GLU A 72 -2.72 -6.52 -22.74
CA GLU A 72 -3.23 -7.15 -23.96
C GLU A 72 -4.63 -6.61 -24.35
N ALA A 73 -4.86 -6.52 -25.66
CA ALA A 73 -6.19 -6.21 -26.20
C ALA A 73 -7.21 -7.25 -25.69
N GLY A 74 -8.35 -6.79 -25.19
CA GLY A 74 -9.37 -7.66 -24.61
C GLY A 74 -9.16 -8.07 -23.14
N ALA A 75 -8.03 -7.74 -22.50
CA ALA A 75 -7.82 -8.00 -21.07
C ALA A 75 -8.89 -7.31 -20.19
N LEU A 76 -9.48 -6.23 -20.68
CA LEU A 76 -10.60 -5.52 -20.07
C LEU A 76 -11.94 -5.79 -20.79
N SER A 77 -12.13 -6.94 -21.45
CA SER A 77 -13.40 -7.25 -22.15
C SER A 77 -14.58 -7.23 -21.17
N PHE A 78 -15.59 -6.45 -21.51
CA PHE A 78 -16.80 -6.34 -20.71
C PHE A 78 -17.70 -7.58 -20.85
N SER A 79 -17.77 -8.17 -22.04
CA SER A 79 -18.49 -9.42 -22.29
C SER A 79 -17.88 -10.59 -21.52
N GLU A 80 -16.54 -10.70 -21.48
CA GLU A 80 -15.87 -11.72 -20.69
C GLU A 80 -16.15 -11.55 -19.19
N LYS A 81 -16.10 -10.30 -18.68
CA LYS A 81 -16.51 -10.01 -17.29
C LYS A 81 -17.92 -10.50 -17.02
N LYS A 82 -18.89 -10.23 -17.90
CA LYS A 82 -20.28 -10.70 -17.76
C LYS A 82 -20.37 -12.22 -17.75
N ALA A 83 -19.65 -12.89 -18.65
CA ALA A 83 -19.60 -14.35 -18.71
C ALA A 83 -19.06 -14.94 -17.40
N GLN A 84 -17.97 -14.40 -16.86
CA GLN A 84 -17.40 -14.84 -15.58
C GLN A 84 -18.32 -14.57 -14.38
N LEU A 85 -19.03 -13.44 -14.37
CA LEU A 85 -20.03 -13.14 -13.34
C LEU A 85 -21.21 -14.12 -13.37
N ALA A 86 -21.66 -14.52 -14.55
CA ALA A 86 -22.74 -15.51 -14.71
C ALA A 86 -22.37 -16.89 -14.13
N LEU A 87 -21.08 -17.25 -14.09
CA LEU A 87 -20.62 -18.48 -13.45
C LEU A 87 -20.76 -18.45 -11.92
N ASN A 88 -20.96 -17.27 -11.32
CA ASN A 88 -21.20 -17.06 -9.88
C ASN A 88 -20.22 -17.79 -8.95
N LYS A 89 -18.96 -17.96 -9.38
CA LYS A 89 -17.93 -18.69 -8.60
C LYS A 89 -17.71 -18.08 -7.20
N ARG A 90 -17.94 -16.76 -7.06
CA ARG A 90 -17.84 -16.01 -5.81
C ARG A 90 -18.76 -16.54 -4.71
N ALA A 91 -19.90 -17.16 -5.05
CA ALA A 91 -20.82 -17.74 -4.06
C ALA A 91 -20.18 -18.89 -3.24
N SER A 92 -19.11 -19.50 -3.76
CA SER A 92 -18.39 -20.60 -3.10
C SER A 92 -17.02 -20.16 -2.52
N LEU A 93 -16.73 -18.87 -2.52
CA LEU A 93 -15.45 -18.35 -2.04
C LEU A 93 -15.43 -18.38 -0.50
N THR A 94 -14.38 -18.95 0.08
CA THR A 94 -14.13 -18.94 1.53
C THR A 94 -12.79 -18.27 1.82
N THR A 95 -12.55 -17.89 3.07
CA THR A 95 -11.28 -17.31 3.51
C THR A 95 -10.11 -18.25 3.23
N GLU A 96 -10.28 -19.55 3.48
CA GLU A 96 -9.26 -20.56 3.22
C GLU A 96 -8.94 -20.65 1.73
N ARG A 97 -9.95 -20.57 0.86
CA ARG A 97 -9.73 -20.53 -0.60
C ARG A 97 -8.95 -19.30 -1.02
N LEU A 98 -9.26 -18.13 -0.44
CA LEU A 98 -8.52 -16.89 -0.70
C LEU A 98 -7.05 -17.00 -0.24
N LEU A 99 -6.82 -17.53 0.96
CA LEU A 99 -5.46 -17.75 1.46
C LEU A 99 -4.69 -18.76 0.61
N ASN A 100 -5.36 -19.80 0.12
CA ASN A 100 -4.78 -20.80 -0.79
C ASN A 100 -4.51 -20.26 -2.21
N MET A 101 -5.10 -19.12 -2.59
CA MET A 101 -4.77 -18.44 -3.85
C MET A 101 -3.46 -17.64 -3.75
N LEU A 102 -2.97 -17.37 -2.53
CA LEU A 102 -1.67 -16.74 -2.33
C LEU A 102 -0.58 -17.76 -2.61
N ASP A 103 0.37 -17.39 -3.45
CA ASP A 103 1.56 -18.19 -3.69
C ASP A 103 2.53 -18.03 -2.50
N GLN A 104 2.28 -18.80 -1.43
CA GLN A 104 3.06 -18.76 -0.20
C GLN A 104 4.53 -19.09 -0.46
N GLN A 105 4.80 -20.09 -1.30
CA GLN A 105 6.17 -20.47 -1.65
C GLN A 105 6.93 -19.29 -2.28
N HIS A 106 6.27 -18.53 -3.15
CA HIS A 106 6.86 -17.33 -3.72
C HIS A 106 7.09 -16.23 -2.67
N LEU A 107 6.13 -16.01 -1.77
CA LEU A 107 6.28 -15.04 -0.68
C LEU A 107 7.45 -15.41 0.24
N ASP A 108 7.59 -16.68 0.59
CA ASP A 108 8.71 -17.19 1.41
C ASP A 108 10.06 -16.90 0.73
N GLU A 109 10.16 -17.13 -0.58
CA GLU A 109 11.35 -16.79 -1.36
C GLU A 109 11.62 -15.28 -1.36
N VAL A 110 10.60 -14.44 -1.57
CA VAL A 110 10.74 -12.97 -1.53
C VAL A 110 11.23 -12.50 -0.16
N PHE A 111 10.61 -12.96 0.93
CA PHE A 111 11.00 -12.54 2.28
C PHE A 111 12.40 -13.03 2.64
N LYS A 112 12.77 -14.25 2.29
CA LYS A 112 14.14 -14.76 2.42
C LYS A 112 15.16 -13.83 1.73
N LEU A 113 14.86 -13.35 0.52
CA LEU A 113 15.73 -12.39 -0.16
C LEU A 113 15.75 -11.02 0.51
N HIS A 114 14.67 -10.57 1.15
CA HIS A 114 14.70 -9.35 1.97
C HIS A 114 15.64 -9.49 3.17
N TRP A 115 15.62 -10.64 3.87
CA TRP A 115 16.57 -10.95 4.94
C TRP A 115 18.03 -10.88 4.46
N MET A 116 18.32 -11.46 3.30
CA MET A 116 19.65 -11.34 2.68
C MET A 116 19.98 -9.90 2.31
N ARG A 117 19.04 -9.17 1.68
CA ARG A 117 19.24 -7.79 1.23
C ARG A 117 19.65 -6.90 2.39
N VAL A 118 18.97 -6.98 3.53
CA VAL A 118 19.32 -6.18 4.71
C VAL A 118 20.74 -6.45 5.16
N LEU A 119 21.11 -7.73 5.31
CA LEU A 119 22.45 -8.11 5.75
C LEU A 119 23.54 -7.58 4.80
N VAL A 120 23.43 -7.86 3.50
CA VAL A 120 24.44 -7.46 2.51
C VAL A 120 24.46 -5.95 2.27
N HIS A 121 23.33 -5.26 2.50
CA HIS A 121 23.24 -3.81 2.36
C HIS A 121 24.11 -3.10 3.41
N TYR A 122 23.96 -3.50 4.67
CA TYR A 122 24.56 -2.84 5.81
C TYR A 122 25.95 -3.36 6.19
N VAL A 123 26.25 -4.66 6.01
CA VAL A 123 27.55 -5.26 6.37
C VAL A 123 28.57 -5.07 5.23
N PRO A 124 29.62 -4.23 5.39
CA PRO A 124 30.53 -3.90 4.29
C PRO A 124 31.27 -5.10 3.69
N GLN A 125 31.64 -6.07 4.53
CA GLN A 125 32.37 -7.29 4.14
C GLN A 125 31.56 -8.20 3.21
N LEU A 126 30.24 -8.03 3.17
CA LEU A 126 29.34 -8.79 2.31
C LEU A 126 28.86 -7.98 1.09
N SER A 127 29.41 -6.78 0.88
CA SER A 127 28.96 -5.86 -0.18
C SER A 127 29.12 -6.41 -1.60
N THR A 128 30.05 -7.34 -1.81
CA THR A 128 30.25 -8.06 -3.08
C THR A 128 29.01 -8.84 -3.51
N TRP A 129 28.17 -9.24 -2.57
CA TRP A 129 26.94 -10.01 -2.81
C TRP A 129 25.72 -9.15 -3.18
N LYS A 130 25.81 -7.81 -3.07
CA LYS A 130 24.68 -6.91 -3.38
C LYS A 130 24.12 -7.14 -4.79
N ALA A 131 25.01 -7.22 -5.78
CA ALA A 131 24.62 -7.44 -7.17
C ALA A 131 23.92 -8.80 -7.35
N HIS A 132 24.45 -9.85 -6.74
CA HIS A 132 23.83 -11.18 -6.82
C HIS A 132 22.45 -11.22 -6.16
N VAL A 133 22.28 -10.63 -4.98
CA VAL A 133 20.96 -10.54 -4.34
C VAL A 133 19.96 -9.77 -5.21
N SER A 134 20.39 -8.68 -5.86
CA SER A 134 19.56 -7.97 -6.83
C SER A 134 19.18 -8.83 -8.05
N GLU A 135 20.11 -9.64 -8.58
CA GLU A 135 19.83 -10.60 -9.66
C GLU A 135 18.79 -11.64 -9.24
N LEU A 136 18.85 -12.12 -8.00
CA LEU A 136 17.86 -13.05 -7.45
C LEU A 136 16.45 -12.42 -7.40
N PHE A 137 16.34 -11.14 -7.04
CA PHE A 137 15.08 -10.40 -7.11
C PHE A 137 14.58 -10.21 -8.55
N CYS A 138 15.48 -9.89 -9.47
CA CYS A 138 15.12 -9.63 -10.87
C CYS A 138 14.83 -10.91 -11.68
N GLY A 139 15.34 -12.06 -11.23
CA GLY A 139 15.18 -13.37 -11.87
C GLY A 139 14.23 -14.27 -11.09
N ARG A 140 14.72 -14.88 -10.01
CA ARG A 140 14.02 -15.96 -9.28
C ARG A 140 12.68 -15.52 -8.68
N THR A 141 12.62 -14.32 -8.10
CA THR A 141 11.39 -13.83 -7.45
C THR A 141 10.69 -12.73 -8.25
N ALA A 142 11.02 -12.57 -9.52
CA ALA A 142 10.31 -11.64 -10.37
C ALA A 142 8.95 -12.22 -10.79
N LYS A 143 7.87 -11.54 -10.39
CA LYS A 143 6.52 -11.74 -10.92
C LYS A 143 5.93 -10.40 -11.33
N LEU A 144 5.13 -10.41 -12.41
CA LEU A 144 4.38 -9.24 -12.89
C LEU A 144 5.25 -7.97 -12.91
N ARG A 145 6.46 -8.07 -13.48
CA ARG A 145 7.42 -6.97 -13.49
C ARG A 145 6.79 -5.77 -14.18
N LEU A 146 6.79 -4.65 -13.48
CA LEU A 146 6.43 -3.37 -14.08
C LEU A 146 7.57 -2.92 -15.00
N ASP A 147 7.18 -2.34 -16.13
CA ASP A 147 8.13 -1.68 -17.00
C ASP A 147 8.77 -0.50 -16.29
N ASN A 148 10.08 -0.32 -16.47
CA ASN A 148 10.80 0.84 -15.96
C ASN A 148 10.57 2.07 -16.85
N LYS A 149 9.29 2.40 -17.08
CA LYS A 149 8.85 3.57 -17.82
C LYS A 149 7.76 4.27 -17.01
N PRO A 150 7.80 5.61 -16.91
CA PRO A 150 6.72 6.33 -16.28
C PRO A 150 5.42 6.08 -17.05
N THR A 151 4.34 5.85 -16.33
CA THR A 151 3.00 5.81 -16.91
C THR A 151 2.65 7.16 -17.53
N GLU A 152 2.17 7.17 -18.76
CA GLU A 152 1.62 8.37 -19.36
C GLU A 152 0.31 8.73 -18.68
N VAL A 153 0.21 9.98 -18.21
CA VAL A 153 -0.92 10.48 -17.44
C VAL A 153 -1.51 11.73 -18.08
N HIS A 154 -2.83 11.77 -18.11
CA HIS A 154 -3.59 12.79 -18.80
C HIS A 154 -4.66 13.37 -17.87
N PRO A 155 -4.53 14.62 -17.41
CA PRO A 155 -5.53 15.23 -16.55
C PRO A 155 -6.89 15.34 -17.24
N LEU A 156 -7.95 14.94 -16.54
CA LEU A 156 -9.33 15.21 -16.92
C LEU A 156 -9.76 16.55 -16.35
N SER A 157 -10.79 17.15 -16.95
CA SER A 157 -11.36 18.41 -16.48
C SER A 157 -12.00 18.20 -15.11
N SER A 158 -11.63 19.01 -14.12
CA SER A 158 -12.23 18.98 -12.78
C SER A 158 -13.66 19.51 -12.77
N CYS A 159 -14.46 19.09 -11.80
CA CYS A 159 -15.81 19.61 -11.57
C CYS A 159 -16.00 20.05 -10.11
N GLY A 160 -16.90 21.01 -9.87
CA GLY A 160 -17.24 21.48 -8.52
C GLY A 160 -18.27 20.58 -7.80
N LYS A 161 -18.22 19.27 -8.06
CA LYS A 161 -19.15 18.27 -7.56
C LYS A 161 -18.58 17.57 -6.33
N ASN A 162 -19.46 17.11 -5.45
CA ASN A 162 -19.13 16.45 -4.21
C ASN A 162 -19.27 14.93 -4.37
N GLU A 163 -18.15 14.24 -4.21
CA GLU A 163 -18.04 12.78 -4.26
C GLU A 163 -19.00 12.05 -3.31
N THR A 164 -19.31 12.66 -2.16
CA THR A 164 -20.17 12.05 -1.14
C THR A 164 -21.65 12.08 -1.52
N VAL A 165 -22.01 12.83 -2.57
CA VAL A 165 -23.38 12.94 -3.09
C VAL A 165 -23.51 12.07 -4.34
N THR A 166 -24.22 10.95 -4.22
CA THR A 166 -24.36 9.92 -5.28
C THR A 166 -24.76 10.47 -6.65
N THR A 167 -25.69 11.44 -6.71
CA THR A 167 -26.12 12.06 -7.97
C THR A 167 -25.01 12.88 -8.62
N GLU A 168 -24.25 13.63 -7.82
CA GLU A 168 -23.13 14.44 -8.29
C GLU A 168 -21.93 13.58 -8.71
N LEU A 169 -21.69 12.46 -8.00
CA LEU A 169 -20.72 11.46 -8.42
C LEU A 169 -21.11 10.82 -9.76
N LYS A 170 -22.38 10.42 -9.95
CA LYS A 170 -22.87 9.92 -11.25
C LYS A 170 -22.61 10.92 -12.37
N GLU A 171 -22.98 12.19 -12.18
CA GLU A 171 -22.74 13.25 -13.17
C GLU A 171 -21.25 13.40 -13.48
N THR A 172 -20.39 13.32 -12.47
CA THR A 172 -18.94 13.38 -12.64
C THR A 172 -18.40 12.19 -13.43
N LEU A 173 -18.88 10.98 -13.16
CA LEU A 173 -18.48 9.78 -13.91
C LEU A 173 -18.89 9.87 -15.37
N LEU A 174 -20.12 10.33 -15.65
CA LEU A 174 -20.58 10.53 -17.02
C LEU A 174 -19.79 11.63 -17.74
N ASP A 175 -19.42 12.70 -17.04
CA ASP A 175 -18.54 13.73 -17.60
C ASP A 175 -17.15 13.16 -17.93
N PHE A 176 -16.52 12.44 -17.01
CA PHE A 176 -15.23 11.79 -17.25
C PHE A 176 -15.29 10.79 -18.41
N LEU A 177 -16.30 9.91 -18.45
CA LEU A 177 -16.53 8.98 -19.56
C LEU A 177 -16.74 9.73 -20.89
N GLY A 178 -17.51 10.82 -20.87
CA GLY A 178 -17.69 11.69 -22.03
C GLY A 178 -16.40 12.36 -22.49
N GLN A 179 -15.50 12.72 -21.56
CA GLN A 179 -14.16 13.22 -21.89
C GLN A 179 -13.28 12.15 -22.54
N LEU A 180 -13.44 10.87 -22.17
CA LEU A 180 -12.82 9.72 -22.85
C LEU A 180 -13.47 9.40 -24.20
N GLY A 181 -14.56 10.05 -24.57
CA GLY A 181 -15.32 9.73 -25.78
C GLY A 181 -16.12 8.42 -25.68
N VAL A 182 -16.35 7.92 -24.46
CA VAL A 182 -17.21 6.76 -24.18
C VAL A 182 -18.66 7.26 -24.15
N LEU A 183 -19.29 7.24 -25.32
CA LEU A 183 -20.69 7.60 -25.53
C LEU A 183 -21.51 6.35 -25.82
N GLU A 184 -22.82 6.40 -25.57
CA GLU A 184 -23.71 5.25 -25.80
C GLU A 184 -23.66 4.74 -27.24
N GLU A 185 -23.68 5.64 -28.22
CA GLU A 185 -23.59 5.32 -29.65
C GLU A 185 -22.24 4.72 -30.05
N GLN A 186 -21.22 4.89 -29.21
CA GLN A 186 -19.83 4.49 -29.46
C GLN A 186 -19.33 3.48 -28.41
N PHE A 187 -20.26 2.78 -27.73
CA PHE A 187 -19.91 1.82 -26.70
C PHE A 187 -19.04 0.70 -27.27
N GLN A 188 -17.86 0.50 -26.67
CA GLN A 188 -16.96 -0.59 -26.99
C GLN A 188 -17.11 -1.69 -25.93
N ASP A 189 -16.84 -2.94 -26.30
CA ASP A 189 -16.84 -4.08 -25.36
C ASP A 189 -15.65 -4.04 -24.40
N LYS A 190 -15.57 -3.00 -23.58
CA LYS A 190 -14.41 -2.69 -22.74
C LYS A 190 -14.85 -2.11 -21.41
N CYS A 191 -14.27 -2.64 -20.35
CA CYS A 191 -14.42 -2.12 -19.01
C CYS A 191 -13.60 -0.83 -18.85
N VAL A 192 -14.18 0.16 -18.18
CA VAL A 192 -13.44 1.34 -17.74
C VAL A 192 -13.10 1.15 -16.27
N VAL A 193 -11.82 0.95 -15.99
CA VAL A 193 -11.34 0.86 -14.61
C VAL A 193 -11.36 2.26 -14.00
N ALA A 194 -11.96 2.40 -12.83
CA ALA A 194 -12.05 3.65 -12.10
C ALA A 194 -11.57 3.43 -10.65
N ALA A 195 -10.52 4.14 -10.27
CA ALA A 195 -9.86 3.98 -9.00
C ALA A 195 -9.87 5.27 -8.16
N GLY A 196 -9.89 5.09 -6.84
CA GLY A 196 -9.83 6.17 -5.86
C GLY A 196 -9.58 5.60 -4.47
N ASP A 197 -9.87 6.39 -3.44
CA ASP A 197 -9.70 5.95 -2.05
C ASP A 197 -10.80 4.96 -1.62
N GLY A 198 -10.80 4.57 -0.35
CA GLY A 198 -11.81 3.65 0.20
C GLY A 198 -13.25 4.19 0.12
N LEU A 199 -13.42 5.50 0.29
CA LEU A 199 -14.72 6.16 0.16
C LEU A 199 -15.15 6.18 -1.30
N THR A 200 -14.25 6.55 -2.23
CA THR A 200 -14.51 6.53 -3.67
C THR A 200 -14.98 5.16 -4.12
N PHE A 201 -14.23 4.12 -3.76
CA PHE A 201 -14.55 2.74 -4.11
C PHE A 201 -15.94 2.33 -3.61
N GLN A 202 -16.25 2.62 -2.35
CA GLN A 202 -17.57 2.34 -1.79
C GLN A 202 -18.67 3.09 -2.56
N ARG A 203 -18.48 4.39 -2.84
CA ARG A 203 -19.47 5.22 -3.54
C ARG A 203 -19.69 4.75 -4.98
N LEU A 204 -18.64 4.33 -5.68
CA LEU A 204 -18.75 3.74 -7.02
C LEU A 204 -19.65 2.50 -7.02
N LEU A 205 -19.45 1.59 -6.05
CA LEU A 205 -20.28 0.39 -5.89
C LEU A 205 -21.74 0.74 -5.57
N GLU A 206 -21.97 1.73 -4.70
CA GLU A 206 -23.31 2.22 -4.36
C GLU A 206 -24.03 2.78 -5.58
N VAL A 207 -23.36 3.64 -6.36
CA VAL A 207 -23.91 4.20 -7.61
C VAL A 207 -24.30 3.07 -8.57
N GLN A 208 -23.44 2.07 -8.79
CA GLN A 208 -23.74 0.94 -9.67
C GLN A 208 -24.97 0.14 -9.20
N ARG A 209 -25.10 -0.09 -7.89
CA ARG A 209 -26.28 -0.78 -7.32
C ARG A 209 -27.57 0.02 -7.55
N TYR A 210 -27.54 1.34 -7.43
CA TYR A 210 -28.71 2.17 -7.71
C TYR A 210 -29.06 2.20 -9.19
N LEU A 211 -28.07 2.13 -10.07
CA LEU A 211 -28.26 2.26 -11.51
C LEU A 211 -28.46 0.90 -12.23
N GLN A 212 -28.42 -0.23 -11.53
CA GLN A 212 -28.42 -1.57 -12.12
C GLN A 212 -29.62 -1.89 -13.04
N PHE A 213 -30.75 -1.18 -12.87
CA PHE A 213 -31.97 -1.39 -13.67
C PHE A 213 -32.10 -0.45 -14.87
N HIS A 214 -31.10 0.39 -15.12
CA HIS A 214 -31.08 1.22 -16.32
C HIS A 214 -30.92 0.35 -17.58
N PRO A 215 -31.54 0.73 -18.71
CA PRO A 215 -31.59 -0.08 -19.92
C PRO A 215 -30.23 -0.27 -20.60
N THR A 216 -29.30 0.69 -20.45
CA THR A 216 -28.04 0.70 -21.20
C THR A 216 -26.85 0.45 -20.29
N ASN A 217 -25.77 -0.12 -20.82
CA ASN A 217 -24.55 -0.39 -20.04
C ASN A 217 -23.85 0.91 -19.59
N ILE A 218 -24.04 2.01 -20.33
CA ILE A 218 -23.54 3.34 -19.97
C ILE A 218 -24.35 3.91 -18.82
N GLU A 219 -25.68 3.94 -18.92
CA GLU A 219 -26.53 4.52 -17.88
C GLU A 219 -26.49 3.73 -16.57
N SER A 220 -26.36 2.41 -16.65
CA SER A 220 -26.19 1.53 -15.48
C SER A 220 -24.77 1.56 -14.90
N LEU A 221 -23.82 2.18 -15.61
CA LEU A 221 -22.38 2.12 -15.33
C LEU A 221 -21.87 0.68 -15.16
N ALA A 222 -22.51 -0.33 -15.76
CA ALA A 222 -22.15 -1.74 -15.59
C ALA A 222 -20.74 -2.07 -16.13
N HIS A 223 -20.31 -1.31 -17.15
CA HIS A 223 -18.99 -1.40 -17.77
C HIS A 223 -17.88 -0.75 -16.93
N LEU A 224 -18.22 0.02 -15.90
CA LEU A 224 -17.23 0.59 -14.99
C LEU A 224 -16.76 -0.50 -14.00
N GLU A 225 -15.46 -0.58 -13.76
CA GLU A 225 -14.87 -1.47 -12.76
C GLU A 225 -14.23 -0.64 -11.64
N PRO A 226 -14.90 -0.53 -10.47
CA PRO A 226 -14.31 0.13 -9.31
C PRO A 226 -13.10 -0.62 -8.80
N VAL A 227 -11.99 0.07 -8.54
CA VAL A 227 -10.77 -0.50 -7.97
C VAL A 227 -10.26 0.39 -6.84
N LEU A 228 -9.77 -0.20 -5.74
CA LEU A 228 -9.08 0.56 -4.71
C LEU A 228 -7.71 0.99 -5.23
N ALA A 229 -7.43 2.30 -5.19
CA ALA A 229 -6.12 2.79 -5.56
C ALA A 229 -5.08 2.27 -4.54
N LEU A 230 -4.13 1.46 -5.02
CA LEU A 230 -3.20 0.73 -4.14
C LEU A 230 -2.41 1.64 -3.20
N TRP A 231 -2.01 2.82 -3.67
CA TRP A 231 -1.27 3.79 -2.86
C TRP A 231 -2.10 4.32 -1.67
N HIS A 232 -3.42 4.45 -1.79
CA HIS A 232 -4.29 4.79 -0.66
C HIS A 232 -4.39 3.64 0.34
N THR A 233 -4.48 2.41 -0.15
CA THR A 233 -4.49 1.20 0.70
C THR A 233 -3.20 1.10 1.50
N GLU A 234 -2.06 1.31 0.84
CA GLU A 234 -0.74 1.32 1.46
C GLU A 234 -0.60 2.42 2.52
N TRP A 235 -1.03 3.64 2.21
CA TRP A 235 -0.98 4.74 3.19
C TRP A 235 -1.92 4.52 4.39
N THR A 236 -3.09 3.92 4.15
CA THR A 236 -4.02 3.54 5.22
C THR A 236 -3.38 2.49 6.12
N ASP A 237 -2.71 1.49 5.54
CA ASP A 237 -2.01 0.45 6.31
C ASP A 237 -0.85 1.02 7.12
N LEU A 238 -0.05 1.90 6.51
CA LEU A 238 1.01 2.64 7.21
C LEU A 238 0.46 3.42 8.40
N SER A 239 -0.62 4.17 8.20
CA SER A 239 -1.26 4.94 9.28
C SER A 239 -1.76 4.01 10.40
N ARG A 240 -2.33 2.85 10.05
CA ARG A 240 -2.77 1.83 11.01
C ARG A 240 -1.60 1.25 11.81
N ILE A 241 -0.48 0.96 11.17
CA ILE A 241 0.74 0.50 11.85
C ILE A 241 1.19 1.54 12.87
N PHE A 242 1.25 2.81 12.51
CA PHE A 242 1.63 3.86 13.46
C PHE A 242 0.59 4.07 14.56
N GLU A 243 -0.71 4.03 14.27
CA GLU A 243 -1.76 4.14 15.29
C GLU A 243 -1.66 3.02 16.33
N LEU A 244 -1.32 1.79 15.90
CA LEU A 244 -1.21 0.64 16.80
C LEU A 244 0.11 0.56 17.55
N PHE A 245 1.24 0.90 16.91
CA PHE A 245 2.58 0.61 17.43
C PHE A 245 3.38 1.85 17.83
N TRP A 246 2.85 3.07 17.75
CA TRP A 246 3.61 4.27 18.10
C TRP A 246 3.87 4.44 19.60
N ASP A 247 2.85 4.32 20.46
CA ASP A 247 2.94 4.73 21.87
C ASP A 247 3.49 6.18 22.05
N SER A 248 4.76 6.35 22.43
CA SER A 248 5.39 7.68 22.56
C SER A 248 6.90 7.65 22.31
N PRO A 249 7.53 8.80 21.93
CA PRO A 249 8.99 8.91 21.82
C PRO A 249 9.76 8.62 23.10
N THR A 250 9.10 8.76 24.24
CA THR A 250 9.65 8.48 25.57
C THR A 250 9.27 7.10 26.09
N SER A 251 8.60 6.29 25.27
CA SER A 251 8.21 4.94 25.65
C SER A 251 9.43 4.15 26.10
N LEU A 252 9.28 3.36 27.14
CA LEU A 252 10.32 2.42 27.57
C LEU A 252 10.25 1.12 26.78
N ASP A 253 9.15 0.88 26.06
CA ASP A 253 8.91 -0.36 25.33
C ASP A 253 9.75 -0.37 24.04
N PRO A 254 10.78 -1.22 23.93
CA PRO A 254 11.61 -1.27 22.74
C PRO A 254 10.86 -1.77 21.49
N SER A 255 9.70 -2.41 21.65
CA SER A 255 8.86 -2.85 20.53
C SER A 255 8.05 -1.71 19.90
N SER A 256 7.91 -0.57 20.58
CA SER A 256 7.22 0.61 20.08
C SER A 256 8.03 1.33 18.98
N LEU A 257 7.33 1.77 17.93
CA LEU A 257 7.86 2.66 16.90
C LEU A 257 8.24 4.03 17.48
N GLY A 258 7.48 4.53 18.45
CA GLY A 258 7.78 5.78 19.16
C GLY A 258 9.09 5.67 19.92
N HIS A 259 9.31 4.60 20.70
CA HIS A 259 10.60 4.36 21.37
C HIS A 259 11.76 4.44 20.37
N SER A 260 11.64 3.71 19.27
CA SER A 260 12.67 3.64 18.24
C SER A 260 12.92 5.02 17.60
N ALA A 261 11.86 5.77 17.29
CA ALA A 261 11.95 7.16 16.83
C ALA A 261 12.69 8.06 17.82
N GLY A 262 12.37 7.97 19.12
CA GLY A 262 13.03 8.75 20.17
C GLY A 262 14.53 8.45 20.25
N LYS A 263 14.93 7.19 20.12
CA LYS A 263 16.35 6.77 20.13
C LYS A 263 17.16 7.34 18.97
N ILE A 264 16.54 7.56 17.81
CA ILE A 264 17.20 8.15 16.63
C ILE A 264 16.93 9.64 16.47
N GLY A 265 16.34 10.30 17.48
CA GLY A 265 16.11 11.75 17.48
C GLY A 265 15.00 12.24 16.54
N ARG A 266 14.04 11.38 16.16
CA ARG A 266 12.85 11.78 15.40
C ARG A 266 11.82 12.43 16.34
N THR A 267 11.16 13.47 15.85
CA THR A 267 10.14 14.21 16.62
C THR A 267 8.83 13.43 16.71
N ASN A 268 8.00 13.80 17.69
CA ASN A 268 6.66 13.24 17.81
C ASN A 268 5.81 13.55 16.56
N MET A 269 4.97 12.61 16.14
CA MET A 269 4.04 12.84 15.03
C MET A 269 2.77 13.53 15.51
N PRO A 270 2.29 14.57 14.80
CA PRO A 270 1.11 15.32 15.23
C PRO A 270 -0.20 14.55 15.05
N ASN A 271 -0.26 13.59 14.13
CA ASN A 271 -1.46 12.81 13.85
C ASN A 271 -1.10 11.38 13.40
N LEU A 272 -1.45 10.39 14.23
CA LEU A 272 -1.19 8.97 13.95
C LEU A 272 -2.22 8.36 12.98
N LYS A 273 -3.41 8.95 12.88
CA LYS A 273 -4.48 8.46 11.98
C LYS A 273 -4.25 8.80 10.52
N LYS A 274 -3.39 9.78 10.26
CA LYS A 274 -3.04 10.25 8.93
C LYS A 274 -1.61 10.75 8.96
N VAL A 275 -0.67 9.80 8.96
CA VAL A 275 0.75 10.10 9.00
C VAL A 275 1.20 10.69 7.66
N ASP A 276 2.33 11.41 7.65
CA ASP A 276 2.95 11.80 6.38
C ASP A 276 3.65 10.58 5.79
N TYR A 277 3.25 10.18 4.58
CA TYR A 277 3.58 8.87 4.01
C TYR A 277 5.09 8.62 3.93
N TYR A 278 5.85 9.52 3.29
CA TYR A 278 7.29 9.28 3.04
C TYR A 278 8.13 9.19 4.32
N PRO A 279 8.11 10.17 5.24
CA PRO A 279 8.92 10.09 6.46
C PRO A 279 8.48 8.94 7.38
N SER A 280 7.19 8.60 7.40
CA SER A 280 6.69 7.50 8.20
C SER A 280 7.06 6.13 7.61
N ALA A 281 6.97 5.96 6.30
CA ALA A 281 7.43 4.75 5.62
C ALA A 281 8.94 4.55 5.81
N GLU A 282 9.73 5.60 5.63
CA GLU A 282 11.18 5.58 5.89
C GLU A 282 11.49 5.12 7.32
N LEU A 283 10.82 5.69 8.32
CA LEU A 283 11.02 5.31 9.72
C LEU A 283 10.62 3.85 9.97
N MET A 284 9.46 3.42 9.47
CA MET A 284 9.00 2.05 9.62
C MET A 284 10.00 1.04 9.04
N TYR A 285 10.48 1.29 7.81
CA TYR A 285 11.47 0.44 7.18
C TYR A 285 12.82 0.46 7.91
N LEU A 286 13.28 1.63 8.36
CA LEU A 286 14.52 1.72 9.14
C LEU A 286 14.44 0.88 10.43
N VAL A 287 13.33 0.97 11.17
CA VAL A 287 13.13 0.17 12.37
C VAL A 287 13.11 -1.32 12.03
N LEU A 288 12.39 -1.72 10.99
CA LEU A 288 12.36 -3.11 10.51
C LEU A 288 13.77 -3.62 10.18
N GLU A 289 14.55 -2.88 9.40
CA GLU A 289 15.88 -3.28 8.96
C GLU A 289 16.87 -3.42 10.13
N VAL A 290 16.82 -2.49 11.10
CA VAL A 290 17.64 -2.59 12.32
C VAL A 290 17.26 -3.83 13.14
N ARG A 291 15.97 -4.13 13.28
CA ARG A 291 15.50 -5.34 14.00
C ARG A 291 15.90 -6.62 13.28
N MET A 292 15.90 -6.61 11.96
CA MET A 292 16.42 -7.73 11.17
C MET A 292 17.93 -7.93 11.43
N LEU A 293 18.72 -6.86 11.53
CA LEU A 293 20.13 -6.96 11.91
C LEU A 293 20.31 -7.50 13.34
N ASP A 294 19.47 -7.11 14.30
CA ASP A 294 19.47 -7.69 15.65
C ASP A 294 19.24 -9.21 15.60
N CYS A 295 18.28 -9.68 14.79
CA CYS A 295 18.03 -11.11 14.59
C CYS A 295 19.22 -11.84 13.96
N TRP A 296 19.92 -11.22 13.00
CA TRP A 296 21.18 -11.76 12.47
C TRP A 296 22.26 -11.87 13.54
N SER A 297 22.43 -10.83 14.37
CA SER A 297 23.36 -10.84 15.52
C SER A 297 23.06 -11.99 16.47
N ASN A 298 21.78 -12.22 16.78
CA ASN A 298 21.35 -13.31 17.65
C ASN A 298 21.67 -14.68 17.05
N TYR A 299 21.39 -14.88 15.75
CA TYR A 299 21.68 -16.13 15.06
C TYR A 299 23.17 -16.50 15.09
N PHE A 300 24.03 -15.53 14.80
CA PHE A 300 25.48 -15.71 14.80
C PHE A 300 26.11 -15.65 16.20
N GLN A 301 25.29 -15.42 17.24
CA GLN A 301 25.74 -15.25 18.63
C GLN A 301 26.85 -14.19 18.74
N CYS A 302 26.68 -13.08 18.02
CA CYS A 302 27.67 -12.01 17.95
C CYS A 302 27.95 -11.47 19.35
N PRO A 303 29.23 -11.39 19.78
CA PRO A 303 29.59 -10.74 21.04
C PRO A 303 29.06 -9.31 21.06
N SER A 304 28.40 -8.90 22.15
CA SER A 304 27.77 -7.58 22.31
C SER A 304 26.71 -7.19 21.26
N GLY A 305 26.26 -8.12 20.43
CA GLY A 305 25.32 -7.85 19.34
C GLY A 305 25.95 -7.13 18.13
N ASP A 306 27.28 -7.01 18.08
CA ASP A 306 27.99 -6.32 17.00
C ASP A 306 28.18 -7.22 15.77
N ILE A 307 27.19 -7.19 14.87
CA ILE A 307 27.23 -7.91 13.60
C ILE A 307 28.35 -7.43 12.68
N PHE A 308 28.73 -6.15 12.76
CA PHE A 308 29.74 -5.56 11.89
C PHE A 308 31.14 -6.04 12.29
N GLY A 309 31.45 -5.97 13.59
CA GLY A 309 32.69 -6.52 14.15
C GLY A 309 32.82 -8.03 13.93
N TYR A 310 31.70 -8.77 14.01
CA TYR A 310 31.66 -10.20 13.70
C TYR A 310 32.12 -10.51 12.27
N PHE A 311 31.51 -9.87 11.26
CA PHE A 311 31.89 -10.10 9.86
C PHE A 311 33.28 -9.56 9.50
N ALA A 312 33.71 -8.45 10.11
CA ALA A 312 35.09 -7.97 9.98
C ALA A 312 36.11 -9.00 10.49
N SER A 313 35.82 -9.65 11.63
CA SER A 313 36.65 -10.73 12.18
C SER A 313 36.68 -11.98 11.29
N LEU A 314 35.54 -12.36 10.70
CA LEU A 314 35.47 -13.48 9.76
C LEU A 314 36.26 -13.19 8.49
N GLU A 315 36.17 -11.98 7.94
CA GLU A 315 36.96 -11.58 6.77
C GLU A 315 38.46 -11.64 7.06
N ALA A 316 38.91 -11.10 8.21
CA ALA A 316 40.31 -11.16 8.63
C ALA A 316 40.82 -12.60 8.80
N GLN A 317 39.94 -13.54 9.11
CA GLN A 317 40.25 -14.97 9.22
C GLN A 317 40.02 -15.76 7.92
N ASN A 318 39.57 -15.11 6.85
CA ASN A 318 39.14 -15.73 5.60
C ASN A 318 38.08 -16.83 5.79
N LYS A 319 37.09 -16.55 6.65
CA LYS A 319 35.99 -17.43 7.04
C LYS A 319 34.61 -16.81 6.78
N LEU A 320 34.51 -15.90 5.81
CA LEU A 320 33.20 -15.38 5.41
C LEU A 320 32.34 -16.54 4.86
N PRO A 321 31.06 -16.64 5.26
CA PRO A 321 30.16 -17.63 4.71
C PRO A 321 29.93 -17.37 3.21
N ASP A 322 29.73 -18.45 2.46
CA ASP A 322 29.26 -18.33 1.09
C ASP A 322 27.80 -17.84 1.03
N ILE A 323 27.38 -17.41 -0.14
CA ILE A 323 26.06 -16.84 -0.33
C ILE A 323 24.93 -17.86 -0.13
N GLN A 324 25.18 -19.14 -0.47
CA GLN A 324 24.22 -20.22 -0.29
C GLN A 324 23.95 -20.45 1.20
N LYS A 325 24.99 -20.37 2.04
CA LYS A 325 24.85 -20.49 3.48
C LYS A 325 24.09 -19.31 4.07
N LEU A 326 24.38 -18.09 3.61
CA LEU A 326 23.62 -16.91 4.03
C LEU A 326 22.15 -17.02 3.63
N GLU A 327 21.86 -17.53 2.44
CA GLU A 327 20.49 -17.77 2.00
C GLU A 327 19.76 -18.83 2.85
N GLU A 328 20.42 -19.94 3.19
CA GLU A 328 19.87 -20.97 4.08
C GLU A 328 19.50 -20.39 5.45
N ILE A 329 20.38 -19.55 6.00
CA ILE A 329 20.16 -18.87 7.29
C ILE A 329 19.01 -17.86 7.17
N ALA A 330 18.98 -17.06 6.10
CA ALA A 330 17.90 -16.12 5.84
C ALA A 330 16.53 -16.81 5.80
N GLY A 331 16.44 -18.02 5.24
CA GLY A 331 15.23 -18.83 5.25
C GLY A 331 14.79 -19.21 6.68
N LYS A 332 15.74 -19.60 7.54
CA LYS A 332 15.47 -19.91 8.96
C LYS A 332 14.98 -18.67 9.71
N LEU A 333 15.63 -17.52 9.50
CA LEU A 333 15.23 -16.25 10.10
C LEU A 333 13.84 -15.83 9.62
N HIS A 334 13.54 -16.00 8.34
CA HIS A 334 12.22 -15.70 7.80
C HIS A 334 11.12 -16.49 8.53
N LEU A 335 11.30 -17.81 8.60
CA LEU A 335 10.37 -18.73 9.28
C LEU A 335 10.23 -18.43 10.78
N ALA A 336 11.29 -17.96 11.43
CA ALA A 336 11.30 -17.70 12.86
C ALA A 336 10.69 -16.34 13.25
N PHE A 337 10.78 -15.32 12.39
CA PHE A 337 10.49 -13.93 12.77
C PHE A 337 9.49 -13.19 11.87
N SER A 338 9.17 -13.70 10.67
CA SER A 338 8.43 -12.91 9.67
C SER A 338 7.31 -13.67 8.95
N THR A 339 6.90 -14.82 9.49
CA THR A 339 5.69 -15.53 9.05
C THR A 339 4.53 -15.25 10.00
N THR A 340 3.30 -15.46 9.52
CA THR A 340 2.11 -15.42 10.38
C THR A 340 2.18 -16.48 11.48
N ASP A 341 2.73 -17.65 11.18
CA ASP A 341 2.93 -18.72 12.16
C ASP A 341 3.96 -18.33 13.22
N ALA A 342 5.01 -17.59 12.88
CA ALA A 342 5.96 -17.04 13.86
C ALA A 342 5.27 -16.05 14.81
N ALA A 343 4.43 -15.17 14.28
CA ALA A 343 3.67 -14.23 15.09
C ALA A 343 2.71 -14.96 16.05
N TYR A 344 2.00 -15.99 15.58
CA TYR A 344 1.17 -16.81 16.45
C TYR A 344 1.98 -17.60 17.48
N SER A 345 3.11 -18.18 17.07
CA SER A 345 4.02 -18.91 17.97
C SER A 345 4.53 -18.02 19.11
N ALA A 346 4.81 -16.75 18.82
CA ALA A 346 5.19 -15.76 19.83
C ALA A 346 4.08 -15.45 20.85
N LEU A 347 2.81 -15.69 20.51
CA LEU A 347 1.67 -15.51 21.40
C LEU A 347 1.36 -16.77 22.23
N TYR A 348 1.89 -17.93 21.85
CA TYR A 348 1.71 -19.20 22.56
C TYR A 348 2.76 -19.40 23.66
N ASP A 349 2.67 -20.52 24.38
CA ASP A 349 3.59 -20.87 25.46
C ASP A 349 5.03 -21.04 24.94
N THR A 350 5.84 -20.01 25.16
CA THR A 350 7.25 -19.95 24.77
C THR A 350 8.16 -20.87 25.59
N THR A 351 7.62 -21.58 26.59
CA THR A 351 8.36 -22.58 27.36
C THR A 351 8.36 -23.96 26.71
N VAL A 352 7.50 -24.20 25.72
CA VAL A 352 7.43 -25.46 24.98
C VAL A 352 8.56 -25.53 23.96
N LYS A 353 9.46 -26.50 24.13
CA LYS A 353 10.55 -26.74 23.17
C LYS A 353 10.02 -26.98 21.76
N SER A 354 10.43 -26.12 20.85
CA SER A 354 10.18 -26.20 19.41
C SER A 354 11.37 -25.63 18.64
N PRO A 355 11.52 -25.95 17.34
CA PRO A 355 12.53 -25.31 16.50
C PRO A 355 12.47 -23.78 16.51
N TRP A 356 11.28 -23.22 16.79
CA TRP A 356 11.07 -21.79 16.93
C TRP A 356 11.62 -21.24 18.26
N THR A 357 11.31 -21.86 19.40
CA THR A 357 11.80 -21.42 20.72
C THR A 357 13.32 -21.52 20.86
N ASP A 358 13.97 -22.38 20.08
CA ASP A 358 15.43 -22.49 20.05
C ASP A 358 16.11 -21.33 19.29
N MET A 359 15.38 -20.64 18.40
CA MET A 359 15.91 -19.50 17.61
C MET A 359 15.55 -18.14 18.21
N VAL A 360 14.45 -18.04 18.96
CA VAL A 360 13.98 -16.77 19.53
C VAL A 360 14.41 -16.68 20.99
N PRO A 361 15.31 -15.74 21.37
CA PRO A 361 15.71 -15.60 22.75
C PRO A 361 14.52 -15.16 23.62
N LEU A 362 14.38 -15.76 24.80
CA LEU A 362 13.40 -15.31 25.78
C LEU A 362 13.78 -13.92 26.29
N GLY A 363 12.86 -12.98 26.15
CA GLY A 363 12.98 -11.65 26.73
C GLY A 363 12.96 -11.70 28.26
N SER A 364 13.39 -10.61 28.88
CA SER A 364 13.14 -10.42 30.32
C SER A 364 11.66 -10.11 30.54
N PRO A 365 11.04 -10.57 31.64
CA PRO A 365 9.68 -10.18 31.98
C PRO A 365 9.54 -8.65 31.97
N TRP A 366 8.48 -8.16 31.34
CA TRP A 366 8.20 -6.72 31.31
C TRP A 366 7.89 -6.23 32.73
N THR A 367 8.80 -5.43 33.31
CA THR A 367 8.56 -4.79 34.59
C THR A 367 7.96 -3.41 34.35
N VAL A 368 6.66 -3.26 34.58
CA VAL A 368 6.02 -1.93 34.57
C VAL A 368 6.67 -1.08 35.67
N THR A 369 7.39 -0.04 35.30
CA THR A 369 7.93 0.91 36.28
C THR A 369 6.77 1.64 36.99
N PRO A 370 6.77 1.74 38.33
CA PRO A 370 5.65 2.29 39.12
C PRO A 370 5.23 3.74 38.79
N ASN A 371 5.99 4.47 37.97
CA ASN A 371 5.79 5.89 37.69
C ASN A 371 5.29 6.19 36.27
N ALA A 372 4.89 5.17 35.49
CA ALA A 372 4.18 5.44 34.25
C ALA A 372 2.81 6.06 34.61
N PRO A 373 2.45 7.26 34.10
CA PRO A 373 1.13 7.82 34.33
C PRO A 373 0.10 6.79 33.87
N SER A 374 -0.77 6.40 34.79
CA SER A 374 -1.85 5.45 34.53
C SER A 374 -2.78 6.06 33.49
N ASP A 375 -2.53 5.78 32.21
CA ASP A 375 -3.53 5.98 31.17
C ASP A 375 -4.42 4.72 31.15
N PRO A 376 -5.65 4.76 31.71
CA PRO A 376 -6.53 3.62 31.74
C PRO A 376 -6.97 3.14 30.34
N ALA A 377 -6.64 3.86 29.27
CA ALA A 377 -6.96 3.44 27.90
C ALA A 377 -6.05 2.34 27.34
N LEU A 378 -4.83 2.15 27.89
CA LEU A 378 -3.83 1.21 27.33
C LEU A 378 -3.90 -0.22 27.91
N HIS A 379 -4.62 -0.43 29.02
CA HIS A 379 -4.66 -1.73 29.70
C HIS A 379 -5.64 -2.75 29.11
N ILE A 380 -6.39 -2.43 28.05
CA ILE A 380 -7.45 -3.31 27.51
C ILE A 380 -7.06 -4.03 26.20
N LEU A 381 -5.97 -3.66 25.52
CA LEU A 381 -5.70 -4.20 24.17
C LEU A 381 -4.81 -5.45 24.10
N TRP A 382 -4.20 -5.88 25.21
CA TRP A 382 -3.33 -7.07 25.21
C TRP A 382 -4.01 -8.37 25.65
N PHE A 383 -5.31 -8.36 25.98
CA PHE A 383 -6.06 -9.55 26.42
C PHE A 383 -7.52 -9.57 25.93
N ASN A 384 -7.75 -9.44 24.62
CA ASN A 384 -8.97 -10.01 24.04
C ASN A 384 -8.64 -10.65 22.68
N PRO A 385 -8.70 -11.99 22.54
CA PRO A 385 -8.84 -12.57 21.22
C PRO A 385 -10.07 -11.94 20.56
N PRO A 386 -10.07 -11.69 19.23
CA PRO A 386 -11.24 -11.19 18.56
C PRO A 386 -12.42 -12.09 18.91
N LYS A 387 -13.50 -11.51 19.43
CA LYS A 387 -14.78 -12.20 19.54
C LYS A 387 -15.14 -12.67 18.14
N ILE A 388 -14.83 -13.93 17.86
CA ILE A 388 -15.37 -14.67 16.74
C ILE A 388 -16.89 -14.49 16.86
N PHE A 389 -17.50 -13.90 15.83
CA PHE A 389 -18.94 -13.87 15.71
C PHE A 389 -19.41 -15.34 15.69
N ASN A 390 -19.88 -15.82 16.84
CA ASN A 390 -20.68 -17.03 16.91
C ASN A 390 -21.97 -16.77 16.16
N ILE A 391 -21.98 -17.11 14.88
CA ILE A 391 -23.21 -17.39 14.16
C ILE A 391 -23.42 -18.89 14.31
N SER A 392 -24.18 -19.26 15.34
CA SER A 392 -24.84 -20.56 15.43
C SER A 392 -25.96 -20.64 14.36
N PRO A 393 -26.31 -21.85 13.89
CA PRO A 393 -26.83 -22.13 12.54
C PRO A 393 -28.16 -21.46 12.16
#